data_AF-A0A3B4GQ73-F1
#
_entry.id   AF-A0A3B4GQ73-F1
#
_cell.length_a   1.000
_cell.length_b   1.000
_cell.length_c   1.000
_cell.angle_alpha   90.00
_cell.angle_beta   90.00
_cell.angle_gamma   90.00
#
_symmetry.space_group_name_H-M   'P 1'
#
loop_
_entity.id
_entity.type
_entity.pdbx_description
1 polymer ?
#
loop_
_entity_poly.entity_id
_entity_poly.type
_entity_poly.pdbx_seq_one_letter_code
_entity_poly.pdbx_strand_id
1 'polypeptide(L)'
;MKWTWVLVVVLLSFGSISLGKESLDFPEYDGKDRVHDLNAKNYKSVMKKYDIMVVYYHDHPGSSRAAQRQFDIEELALELAAQVLDEFEDEDIGVGLIDAKHDKAVAKKLGLDESDSIFVFTDDEVIEYDGELAADTLVEFIYDVLEDPVEIIDNSKELKGFKNIEEDIKLVGYFKSHKSEHFEAYADAAEEFHPHILFYATFSPKVAKALDLKLNEVDFYEPFMDEPVVVPGKPYSEKELVKFIEDHDRPTLRKLQPHNMYEIWEDDVDGEHIIAFAEESDPGKGILNEV
;
A
#
# COMPACT_ATOMS: atom_id res chain seq x y z
N MET A 1 12.23 32.80 56.83
CA MET A 1 12.27 32.80 55.35
C MET A 1 13.41 31.93 54.80
N LYS A 2 13.46 30.62 55.08
CA LYS A 2 14.44 29.70 54.46
C LYS A 2 13.91 28.28 54.17
N TRP A 3 12.71 27.93 54.63
CA TRP A 3 12.13 26.59 54.42
C TRP A 3 11.34 26.44 53.12
N THR A 4 10.80 27.54 52.58
CA THR A 4 10.10 27.52 51.28
C THR A 4 11.01 27.14 50.13
N TRP A 5 12.29 27.53 50.18
CA TRP A 5 13.27 27.15 49.16
C TRP A 5 13.70 25.68 49.24
N VAL A 6 13.72 25.09 50.43
CA VAL A 6 14.03 23.66 50.60
C VAL A 6 12.91 22.80 50.02
N LEU A 7 11.64 23.19 50.25
CA LEU A 7 10.49 22.50 49.67
C LEU A 7 10.47 22.57 48.13
N VAL A 8 10.85 23.71 47.55
CA VAL A 8 10.94 23.87 46.08
C VAL A 8 12.07 23.02 45.49
N VAL A 9 13.23 22.93 46.14
CA VAL A 9 14.35 22.07 45.69
C VAL A 9 13.99 20.58 45.80
N VAL A 10 13.27 20.18 46.86
CA VAL A 10 12.76 18.81 47.00
C VAL A 10 11.73 18.49 45.91
N LEU A 11 10.77 19.38 45.65
CA LEU A 11 9.77 19.16 44.59
C LEU A 11 10.39 19.14 43.17
N LEU A 12 11.44 19.93 42.91
CA LEU A 12 12.16 19.92 41.64
C LEU A 12 13.06 18.69 41.46
N SER A 13 13.60 18.12 42.56
CA SER A 13 14.39 16.89 42.51
C SER A 13 13.54 15.62 42.39
N PHE A 14 12.28 15.64 42.84
CA PHE A 14 11.31 14.57 42.57
C PHE A 14 10.56 14.74 41.24
N GLY A 15 10.46 15.95 40.69
CA GLY A 15 9.87 16.20 39.37
C GLY A 15 10.75 15.79 38.18
N SER A 16 11.99 15.37 38.44
CA SER A 16 12.97 14.96 37.40
C SER A 16 13.03 13.45 37.17
N ILE A 17 12.20 12.65 37.85
CA ILE A 17 11.95 11.26 37.44
C ILE A 17 10.77 11.31 36.48
N SER A 18 11.06 11.83 35.30
CA SER A 18 10.17 11.79 34.14
C SER A 18 9.74 10.34 33.93
N LEU A 19 8.43 10.11 34.00
CA LEU A 19 7.72 9.01 33.34
C LEU A 19 8.11 9.01 31.86
N GLY A 20 9.16 8.25 31.54
CA GLY A 20 9.70 8.11 30.19
C GLY A 20 10.39 6.76 30.09
N LYS A 21 9.63 5.69 30.36
CA LYS A 21 9.97 4.29 30.13
C LYS A 21 8.71 3.51 29.72
N GLU A 22 7.89 4.11 28.88
CA GLU A 22 7.16 3.30 27.91
C GLU A 22 8.09 3.31 26.70
N SER A 23 8.87 2.24 26.57
CA SER A 23 9.57 1.95 25.34
C SER A 23 8.55 1.78 24.22
N LEU A 24 8.96 2.06 22.98
CA LEU A 24 8.27 1.54 21.81
C LEU A 24 8.45 0.01 21.85
N ASP A 25 7.61 -0.67 22.64
CA ASP A 25 7.53 -2.13 22.64
C ASP A 25 6.73 -2.50 21.39
N PHE A 26 7.39 -3.20 20.47
CA PHE A 26 6.69 -3.74 19.30
C PHE A 26 5.61 -4.72 19.77
N PRO A 27 4.42 -4.73 19.14
CA PRO A 27 3.38 -5.67 19.49
C PRO A 27 3.89 -7.11 19.26
N GLU A 28 3.88 -7.90 20.33
CA GLU A 28 4.07 -9.34 20.24
C GLU A 28 2.71 -9.99 19.97
N TYR A 29 2.71 -11.13 19.28
CA TYR A 29 1.50 -11.91 19.07
C TYR A 29 0.89 -12.30 20.41
N ASP A 30 -0.36 -11.90 20.65
CA ASP A 30 -1.03 -12.09 21.94
C ASP A 30 -1.61 -13.51 22.15
N GLY A 31 -1.45 -14.38 21.15
CA GLY A 31 -1.89 -15.77 21.19
C GLY A 31 -3.37 -15.98 20.90
N LYS A 32 -4.12 -14.95 20.50
CA LYS A 32 -5.51 -15.10 20.05
C LYS A 32 -5.56 -15.36 18.56
N ASP A 33 -6.28 -16.41 18.22
CA ASP A 33 -6.61 -16.83 16.85
C ASP A 33 -7.62 -15.84 16.23
N ARG A 34 -7.16 -15.10 15.22
CA ARG A 34 -7.94 -14.07 14.49
C ARG A 34 -8.16 -14.43 13.04
N VAL A 35 -7.30 -15.26 12.44
CA VAL A 35 -7.33 -15.58 11.02
C VAL A 35 -8.42 -16.63 10.76
N HIS A 36 -9.34 -16.33 9.83
CA HIS A 36 -10.45 -17.22 9.53
C HIS A 36 -10.07 -18.30 8.52
N ASP A 37 -10.19 -19.58 8.87
CA ASP A 37 -10.21 -20.68 7.89
C ASP A 37 -11.52 -20.63 7.07
N LEU A 38 -11.45 -20.08 5.85
CA LEU A 38 -12.58 -19.88 4.96
C LEU A 38 -12.84 -21.11 4.11
N ASN A 39 -14.04 -21.65 4.27
CA ASN A 39 -14.49 -22.84 3.55
C ASN A 39 -15.94 -22.69 3.09
N ALA A 40 -16.43 -23.71 2.38
CA ALA A 40 -17.77 -23.68 1.77
C ALA A 40 -18.93 -23.44 2.77
N LYS A 41 -18.71 -23.63 4.08
CA LYS A 41 -19.74 -23.46 5.12
C LYS A 41 -19.82 -22.03 5.65
N ASN A 42 -18.69 -21.32 5.75
CA ASN A 42 -18.60 -20.06 6.48
C ASN A 42 -18.23 -18.85 5.60
N TYR A 43 -17.59 -19.03 4.44
CA TYR A 43 -16.99 -17.90 3.71
C TYR A 43 -17.96 -16.73 3.52
N LYS A 44 -19.20 -16.97 3.04
CA LYS A 44 -20.20 -15.91 2.85
C LYS A 44 -20.54 -15.14 4.13
N SER A 45 -20.64 -15.82 5.27
CA SER A 45 -21.00 -15.17 6.53
C SER A 45 -19.84 -14.42 7.14
N VAL A 46 -18.61 -14.89 6.94
CA VAL A 46 -17.40 -14.23 7.44
C VAL A 46 -17.07 -13.02 6.57
N MET A 47 -17.03 -13.17 5.24
CA MET A 47 -16.78 -12.07 4.30
C MET A 47 -17.75 -10.90 4.54
N LYS A 48 -19.03 -11.17 4.82
CA LYS A 48 -20.03 -10.13 5.08
C LYS A 48 -19.86 -9.40 6.42
N LYS A 49 -19.06 -9.93 7.35
CA LYS A 49 -18.87 -9.32 8.67
C LYS A 49 -17.94 -8.12 8.60
N TYR A 50 -17.03 -8.11 7.64
CA TYR A 50 -15.92 -7.18 7.53
C TYR A 50 -16.15 -6.26 6.33
N ASP A 51 -15.78 -5.00 6.47
CA ASP A 51 -15.79 -4.01 5.40
C ASP A 51 -14.62 -4.30 4.44
N ILE A 52 -13.49 -4.77 4.97
CA ILE A 52 -12.33 -5.24 4.20
C ILE A 52 -11.96 -6.65 4.64
N MET A 53 -11.72 -7.54 3.67
CA MET A 53 -11.20 -8.88 3.95
C MET A 53 -9.89 -9.15 3.20
N VAL A 54 -8.82 -9.36 3.96
CA VAL A 54 -7.53 -9.84 3.45
C VAL A 54 -7.54 -11.37 3.43
N VAL A 55 -7.41 -11.98 2.25
CA VAL A 55 -7.50 -13.43 2.08
C VAL A 55 -6.21 -13.97 1.46
N TYR A 56 -5.49 -14.78 2.22
CA TYR A 56 -4.36 -15.54 1.67
C TYR A 56 -4.86 -16.86 1.06
N TYR A 57 -4.77 -16.96 -0.27
CA TYR A 57 -5.14 -18.16 -1.02
C TYR A 57 -3.97 -19.11 -1.13
N HIS A 58 -3.70 -19.85 -0.08
CA HIS A 58 -2.44 -20.57 0.07
C HIS A 58 -2.42 -21.94 -0.62
N ASP A 59 -1.21 -22.35 -0.99
CA ASP A 59 -0.93 -23.70 -1.42
C ASP A 59 -1.10 -24.70 -0.27
N HIS A 60 -1.57 -25.92 -0.57
CA HIS A 60 -1.76 -26.91 0.49
C HIS A 60 -0.40 -27.37 1.04
N PRO A 61 -0.11 -27.17 2.34
CA PRO A 61 1.21 -27.39 2.86
C PRO A 61 1.61 -28.87 2.74
N GLY A 62 2.82 -29.11 2.23
CA GLY A 62 3.36 -30.46 2.08
C GLY A 62 3.49 -31.19 3.43
N SER A 63 3.49 -32.53 3.40
CA SER A 63 3.55 -33.34 4.63
C SER A 63 4.93 -33.33 5.34
N SER A 64 5.91 -32.60 4.82
CA SER A 64 7.25 -32.51 5.41
C SER A 64 7.24 -31.53 6.57
N ARG A 65 8.10 -31.76 7.58
CA ARG A 65 8.23 -30.84 8.72
C ARG A 65 8.64 -29.42 8.30
N ALA A 66 9.44 -29.29 7.24
CA ALA A 66 9.86 -27.98 6.73
C ALA A 66 8.69 -27.22 6.11
N ALA A 67 7.87 -27.89 5.28
CA ALA A 67 6.70 -27.28 4.65
C ALA A 67 5.62 -26.88 5.68
N GLN A 68 5.36 -27.73 6.68
CA GLN A 68 4.46 -27.37 7.78
C GLN A 68 4.96 -26.15 8.56
N ARG A 69 6.27 -26.11 8.86
CA ARG A 69 6.85 -24.98 9.58
C ARG A 69 6.84 -23.68 8.77
N GLN A 70 6.97 -23.77 7.44
CA GLN A 70 6.87 -22.61 6.57
C GLN A 70 5.45 -22.03 6.67
N PHE A 71 4.43 -22.88 6.51
CA PHE A 71 3.04 -22.47 6.70
C PHE A 71 2.74 -21.89 8.09
N ASP A 72 3.29 -22.49 9.16
CA ASP A 72 3.15 -21.96 10.53
C ASP A 72 3.72 -20.52 10.66
N ILE A 73 4.74 -20.15 9.88
CA ILE A 73 5.34 -18.81 9.87
C ILE A 73 4.46 -17.83 9.09
N GLU A 74 3.92 -18.27 7.96
CA GLU A 74 3.00 -17.51 7.11
C GLU A 74 1.71 -17.19 7.87
N GLU A 75 1.11 -18.19 8.51
CA GLU A 75 -0.05 -18.02 9.38
C GLU A 75 0.24 -17.08 10.55
N LEU A 76 1.43 -17.16 11.16
CA LEU A 76 1.82 -16.24 12.25
C LEU A 76 1.97 -14.79 11.76
N ALA A 77 2.46 -14.56 10.55
CA ALA A 77 2.53 -13.22 9.96
C ALA A 77 1.12 -12.63 9.76
N LEU A 78 0.19 -13.44 9.27
CA LEU A 78 -1.21 -13.05 9.11
C LEU A 78 -1.91 -12.79 10.44
N GLU A 79 -1.64 -13.60 11.46
CA GLU A 79 -2.15 -13.39 12.82
C GLU A 79 -1.66 -12.08 13.45
N LEU A 80 -0.39 -11.73 13.22
CA LEU A 80 0.18 -10.45 13.65
C LEU A 80 -0.45 -9.27 12.89
N ALA A 81 -0.60 -9.39 11.58
CA ALA A 81 -1.29 -8.37 10.78
C ALA A 81 -2.74 -8.19 11.26
N ALA A 82 -3.48 -9.29 11.44
CA ALA A 82 -4.84 -9.27 11.97
C ALA A 82 -4.92 -8.63 13.36
N GLN A 83 -3.93 -8.84 14.22
CA GLN A 83 -3.89 -8.21 15.54
C GLN A 83 -3.76 -6.70 15.46
N VAL A 84 -2.93 -6.18 14.56
CA VAL A 84 -2.74 -4.73 14.38
C VAL A 84 -3.96 -4.11 13.69
N LEU A 85 -4.50 -4.77 12.66
CA LEU A 85 -5.67 -4.29 11.91
C LEU A 85 -6.97 -4.32 12.75
N ASP A 86 -7.09 -5.24 13.71
CA ASP A 86 -8.22 -5.30 14.68
C ASP A 86 -8.23 -4.08 15.65
N GLU A 87 -7.14 -3.31 15.73
CA GLU A 87 -7.10 -2.05 16.49
C GLU A 87 -7.55 -0.83 15.67
N PHE A 88 -7.78 -1.00 14.36
CA PHE A 88 -8.31 0.06 13.51
C PHE A 88 -9.80 0.25 13.76
N GLU A 89 -10.21 1.42 14.27
CA GLU A 89 -11.59 1.65 14.73
C GLU A 89 -12.54 2.12 13.62
N ASP A 90 -12.02 2.58 12.48
CA ASP A 90 -12.83 3.21 11.43
C ASP A 90 -13.47 2.19 10.48
N GLU A 91 -12.86 1.01 10.28
CA GLU A 91 -13.34 -0.05 9.39
C GLU A 91 -13.17 -1.44 10.04
N ASP A 92 -14.12 -2.36 9.86
CA ASP A 92 -14.00 -3.75 10.33
C ASP A 92 -13.13 -4.55 9.34
N ILE A 93 -11.87 -4.82 9.69
CA ILE A 93 -10.91 -5.55 8.83
C ILE A 93 -10.76 -7.00 9.28
N GLY A 94 -10.96 -7.94 8.34
CA GLY A 94 -10.81 -9.38 8.56
C GLY A 94 -9.59 -9.94 7.83
N VAL A 95 -9.00 -11.00 8.38
CA VAL A 95 -7.96 -11.79 7.71
C VAL A 95 -8.41 -13.24 7.61
N GLY A 96 -8.22 -13.88 6.46
CA GLY A 96 -8.65 -15.25 6.22
C GLY A 96 -7.69 -16.07 5.36
N LEU A 97 -7.87 -17.39 5.42
CA LEU A 97 -7.11 -18.39 4.68
C LEU A 97 -8.06 -19.21 3.81
N ILE A 98 -7.62 -19.54 2.59
CA ILE A 98 -8.30 -20.51 1.72
C ILE A 98 -7.27 -21.52 1.23
N ASP A 99 -7.50 -22.81 1.50
CA ASP A 99 -6.63 -23.88 1.04
C ASP A 99 -6.93 -24.27 -0.42
N ALA A 100 -5.92 -24.16 -1.31
CA ALA A 100 -6.06 -24.46 -2.74
C ALA A 100 -6.50 -25.90 -3.08
N LYS A 101 -6.24 -26.86 -2.20
CA LYS A 101 -6.62 -28.27 -2.37
C LYS A 101 -7.99 -28.56 -1.78
N HIS A 102 -8.30 -28.02 -0.61
CA HIS A 102 -9.53 -28.35 0.11
C HIS A 102 -10.71 -27.43 -0.27
N ASP A 103 -10.44 -26.15 -0.52
CA ASP A 103 -11.45 -25.10 -0.65
C ASP A 103 -11.46 -24.45 -2.04
N LYS A 104 -10.97 -25.18 -3.06
CA LYS A 104 -11.00 -24.79 -4.48
C LYS A 104 -12.36 -24.29 -4.98
N ALA A 105 -13.45 -24.82 -4.45
CA ALA A 105 -14.80 -24.39 -4.83
C ALA A 105 -15.19 -23.03 -4.26
N VAL A 106 -14.55 -22.59 -3.18
CA VAL A 106 -14.66 -21.25 -2.61
C VAL A 106 -13.77 -20.30 -3.39
N ALA A 107 -12.49 -20.64 -3.59
CA ALA A 107 -11.54 -19.88 -4.39
C ALA A 107 -12.13 -19.50 -5.77
N LYS A 108 -12.64 -20.48 -6.51
CA LYS A 108 -13.30 -20.25 -7.80
C LYS A 108 -14.51 -19.33 -7.75
N LYS A 109 -15.25 -19.29 -6.63
CA LYS A 109 -16.42 -18.40 -6.48
C LYS A 109 -16.02 -16.97 -6.12
N LEU A 110 -14.86 -16.82 -5.48
CA LEU A 110 -14.28 -15.53 -5.13
C LEU A 110 -13.38 -14.98 -6.25
N GLY A 111 -13.14 -15.74 -7.31
CA GLY A 111 -12.32 -15.31 -8.44
C GLY A 111 -10.82 -15.47 -8.21
N LEU A 112 -10.42 -16.30 -7.24
CA LEU A 112 -9.01 -16.51 -6.91
C LEU A 112 -8.41 -17.51 -7.92
N ASP A 113 -7.58 -16.99 -8.82
CA ASP A 113 -7.01 -17.75 -9.92
C ASP A 113 -5.58 -18.26 -9.62
N GLU A 114 -4.81 -17.54 -8.81
CA GLU A 114 -3.43 -17.86 -8.44
C GLU A 114 -3.30 -18.23 -6.96
N SER A 115 -2.85 -19.46 -6.70
CA SER A 115 -2.51 -19.91 -5.35
C SER A 115 -1.15 -19.36 -4.94
N ASP A 116 -0.99 -19.14 -3.65
CA ASP A 116 0.14 -18.45 -3.02
C ASP A 116 0.07 -16.91 -3.13
N SER A 117 -1.08 -16.36 -3.51
CA SER A 117 -1.35 -14.91 -3.55
C SER A 117 -2.27 -14.45 -2.41
N ILE A 118 -2.20 -13.16 -2.09
CA ILE A 118 -3.14 -12.49 -1.18
C ILE A 118 -4.09 -11.62 -1.97
N PHE A 119 -5.37 -11.67 -1.62
CA PHE A 119 -6.43 -10.86 -2.21
C PHE A 119 -7.09 -10.01 -1.13
N VAL A 120 -7.19 -8.71 -1.37
CA VAL A 120 -7.89 -7.75 -0.51
C VAL A 120 -9.24 -7.44 -1.13
N PHE A 121 -10.29 -7.89 -0.46
CA PHE A 121 -11.66 -7.63 -0.86
C PHE A 121 -12.16 -6.37 -0.15
N THR A 122 -12.56 -5.37 -0.92
CA THR A 122 -13.30 -4.20 -0.43
C THR A 122 -14.75 -4.27 -0.93
N ASP A 123 -15.57 -3.27 -0.62
CA ASP A 123 -16.94 -3.18 -1.13
C ASP A 123 -17.00 -3.00 -2.67
N ASP A 124 -15.98 -2.33 -3.22
CA ASP A 124 -15.95 -1.89 -4.61
C ASP A 124 -15.03 -2.77 -5.48
N GLU A 125 -13.90 -3.25 -4.94
CA GLU A 125 -12.84 -3.90 -5.72
C GLU A 125 -12.23 -5.14 -5.05
N VAL A 126 -11.53 -5.94 -5.86
CA VAL A 126 -10.67 -7.03 -5.39
C VAL A 126 -9.25 -6.76 -5.86
N ILE A 127 -8.37 -6.45 -4.91
CA ILE A 127 -6.98 -6.07 -5.15
C ILE A 127 -6.10 -7.28 -4.91
N GLU A 128 -5.22 -7.59 -5.85
CA GLU A 128 -4.19 -8.62 -5.68
C GLU A 128 -2.93 -8.00 -5.07
N TYR A 129 -2.44 -8.59 -3.98
CA TYR A 129 -1.21 -8.15 -3.31
C TYR A 129 -0.06 -9.09 -3.67
N ASP A 130 0.86 -8.56 -4.49
CA ASP A 130 2.06 -9.25 -4.99
C ASP A 130 3.34 -8.74 -4.30
N GLY A 131 3.24 -8.56 -2.99
CA GLY A 131 4.34 -8.16 -2.12
C GLY A 131 4.79 -9.25 -1.16
N GLU A 132 5.78 -8.91 -0.33
CA GLU A 132 6.31 -9.78 0.72
C GLU A 132 5.21 -10.17 1.71
N LEU A 133 5.13 -11.47 2.02
CA LEU A 133 4.27 -11.96 3.10
C LEU A 133 4.93 -11.69 4.47
N ALA A 134 4.86 -10.44 4.90
CA ALA A 134 5.32 -9.98 6.19
C ALA A 134 4.25 -9.09 6.84
N ALA A 135 4.10 -9.19 8.16
CA ALA A 135 3.01 -8.54 8.88
C ALA A 135 3.06 -7.00 8.77
N ASP A 136 4.26 -6.41 8.86
CA ASP A 136 4.47 -4.97 8.72
C ASP A 136 4.13 -4.48 7.31
N THR A 137 4.64 -5.15 6.28
CA THR A 137 4.40 -4.79 4.89
C THR A 137 2.93 -4.91 4.52
N LEU A 138 2.27 -5.99 4.97
CA LEU A 138 0.83 -6.18 4.77
C LEU A 138 0.02 -5.09 5.47
N VAL A 139 0.34 -4.78 6.72
CA VAL A 139 -0.37 -3.73 7.47
C VAL A 139 -0.21 -2.37 6.78
N GLU A 140 1.01 -2.03 6.33
CA GLU A 140 1.25 -0.81 5.55
C GLU A 140 0.41 -0.78 4.27
N PHE A 141 0.42 -1.87 3.48
CA PHE A 141 -0.39 -1.97 2.26
C PHE A 141 -1.89 -1.81 2.53
N ILE A 142 -2.42 -2.43 3.59
CA ILE A 142 -3.84 -2.28 3.95
C ILE A 142 -4.16 -0.84 4.39
N TYR A 143 -3.23 -0.15 5.05
CA TYR A 143 -3.41 1.28 5.32
C TYR A 143 -3.48 2.11 4.04
N ASP A 144 -2.66 1.79 3.03
CA ASP A 144 -2.73 2.47 1.73
C ASP A 144 -4.06 2.16 1.01
N VAL A 145 -4.55 0.92 1.08
CA VAL A 145 -5.88 0.53 0.55
C VAL A 145 -7.01 1.34 1.21
N LEU A 146 -6.89 1.65 2.50
CA LEU A 146 -7.88 2.41 3.27
C LEU A 146 -7.90 3.92 2.91
N GLU A 147 -6.86 4.45 2.28
CA GLU A 147 -6.83 5.86 1.87
C GLU A 147 -7.73 6.11 0.64
N ASP A 148 -8.13 7.37 0.45
CA ASP A 148 -8.88 7.77 -0.74
C ASP A 148 -8.02 7.54 -2.01
N PRO A 149 -8.56 6.94 -3.08
CA PRO A 149 -7.81 6.69 -4.33
C PRO A 149 -7.23 7.95 -4.98
N VAL A 150 -7.74 9.15 -4.64
CA VAL A 150 -7.24 10.42 -5.17
C VAL A 150 -6.93 11.43 -4.07
N GLU A 151 -5.65 11.74 -3.86
CA GLU A 151 -5.21 12.74 -2.89
C GLU A 151 -5.34 14.18 -3.45
N ILE A 152 -5.94 15.09 -2.69
CA ILE A 152 -6.15 16.49 -3.13
C ILE A 152 -4.99 17.40 -2.70
N ILE A 153 -4.33 18.03 -3.68
CA ILE A 153 -3.31 19.04 -3.46
C ILE A 153 -3.92 20.44 -3.51
N ASP A 154 -4.07 21.07 -2.34
CA ASP A 154 -4.69 22.39 -2.20
C ASP A 154 -3.69 23.49 -1.84
N ASN A 155 -2.53 23.13 -1.30
CA ASN A 155 -1.51 24.10 -0.87
C ASN A 155 -0.07 23.75 -1.27
N SER A 156 0.85 24.68 -0.99
CA SER A 156 2.26 24.56 -1.38
C SER A 156 3.05 23.51 -0.60
N LYS A 157 2.56 23.09 0.58
CA LYS A 157 3.22 22.06 1.38
C LYS A 157 2.90 20.67 0.80
N GLU A 158 1.63 20.41 0.51
CA GLU A 158 1.18 19.20 -0.22
C GLU A 158 1.85 19.12 -1.59
N LEU A 159 1.88 20.22 -2.35
CA LEU A 159 2.59 20.26 -3.64
C LEU A 159 4.09 19.91 -3.50
N LYS A 160 4.71 20.25 -2.38
CA LYS A 160 6.10 19.85 -2.12
C LYS A 160 6.19 18.36 -1.81
N GLY A 161 5.25 17.81 -1.05
CA GLY A 161 5.12 16.36 -0.80
C GLY A 161 5.02 15.60 -2.11
N PHE A 162 4.03 15.95 -2.95
CA PHE A 162 3.86 15.40 -4.29
C PHE A 162 5.14 15.43 -5.12
N LYS A 163 5.87 16.56 -5.13
CA LYS A 163 7.13 16.69 -5.91
C LYS A 163 8.30 15.88 -5.38
N ASN A 164 8.26 15.43 -4.13
CA ASN A 164 9.33 14.63 -3.52
C ASN A 164 9.15 13.12 -3.74
N ILE A 165 8.00 12.68 -4.26
CA ILE A 165 7.77 11.29 -4.62
C ILE A 165 8.54 11.02 -5.91
N GLU A 166 9.59 10.22 -5.87
CA GLU A 166 10.43 9.95 -7.05
C GLU A 166 10.34 8.48 -7.48
N GLU A 167 9.92 7.58 -6.59
CA GLU A 167 10.09 6.13 -6.76
C GLU A 167 8.84 5.45 -7.35
N ASP A 168 7.68 6.10 -7.23
CA ASP A 168 6.38 5.55 -7.59
C ASP A 168 5.80 6.26 -8.82
N ILE A 169 5.02 5.52 -9.62
CA ILE A 169 4.22 6.12 -10.68
C ILE A 169 3.19 7.02 -10.02
N LYS A 170 3.06 8.25 -10.52
CA LYS A 170 2.05 9.18 -10.01
C LYS A 170 1.42 10.02 -11.10
N LEU A 171 0.15 10.30 -10.94
CA LEU A 171 -0.60 11.18 -11.83
C LEU A 171 -1.09 12.42 -11.08
N VAL A 172 -1.21 13.54 -11.78
CA VAL A 172 -1.87 14.72 -11.22
C VAL A 172 -2.78 15.40 -12.23
N GLY A 173 -4.06 15.55 -11.87
CA GLY A 173 -5.07 16.24 -12.67
C GLY A 173 -5.46 17.62 -12.14
N TYR A 174 -5.66 18.60 -13.02
CA TYR A 174 -6.29 19.87 -12.64
C TYR A 174 -7.75 19.93 -13.08
N PHE A 175 -8.67 19.94 -12.13
CA PHE A 175 -10.11 19.97 -12.41
C PHE A 175 -10.80 21.20 -11.81
N LYS A 176 -12.04 21.42 -12.24
CA LYS A 176 -12.83 22.57 -11.77
C LYS A 176 -13.24 22.45 -10.30
N SER A 177 -13.58 21.24 -9.87
CA SER A 177 -14.08 20.89 -8.53
C SER A 177 -14.32 19.38 -8.45
N HIS A 178 -14.52 18.86 -7.23
CA HIS A 178 -14.95 17.47 -6.98
C HIS A 178 -16.27 17.06 -7.69
N LYS A 179 -17.09 18.02 -8.14
CA LYS A 179 -18.36 17.76 -8.87
C LYS A 179 -18.23 17.78 -10.40
N SER A 180 -17.00 17.79 -10.90
CA SER A 180 -16.74 17.83 -12.34
C SER A 180 -16.83 16.42 -12.90
N GLU A 181 -17.57 16.20 -13.98
CA GLU A 181 -17.63 14.90 -14.68
C GLU A 181 -16.23 14.39 -15.08
N HIS A 182 -15.29 15.30 -15.37
CA HIS A 182 -13.89 14.94 -15.67
C HIS A 182 -13.08 14.51 -14.45
N PHE A 183 -13.45 14.98 -13.26
CA PHE A 183 -12.82 14.53 -12.01
C PHE A 183 -13.40 13.19 -11.59
N GLU A 184 -14.72 13.00 -11.74
CA GLU A 184 -15.40 11.71 -11.53
C GLU A 184 -14.75 10.62 -12.39
N ALA A 185 -14.67 10.81 -13.71
CA ALA A 185 -13.98 9.84 -14.59
C ALA A 185 -12.48 9.64 -14.29
N TYR A 186 -11.83 10.58 -13.59
CA TYR A 186 -10.44 10.46 -13.15
C TYR A 186 -10.33 9.68 -11.84
N ALA A 187 -11.28 9.87 -10.92
CA ALA A 187 -11.39 9.12 -9.68
C ALA A 187 -11.80 7.66 -9.94
N ASP A 188 -12.77 7.44 -10.84
CA ASP A 188 -13.15 6.09 -11.28
C ASP A 188 -11.93 5.34 -11.87
N ALA A 189 -11.08 6.03 -12.62
CA ALA A 189 -9.84 5.44 -13.14
C ALA A 189 -8.77 5.22 -12.06
N ALA A 190 -8.81 5.95 -10.94
CA ALA A 190 -7.86 5.79 -9.84
C ALA A 190 -8.16 4.53 -9.04
N GLU A 191 -9.45 4.21 -8.84
CA GLU A 191 -9.90 3.00 -8.15
C GLU A 191 -9.31 1.72 -8.78
N GLU A 192 -9.19 1.68 -10.11
CA GLU A 192 -8.63 0.53 -10.86
C GLU A 192 -7.14 0.28 -10.60
N PHE A 193 -6.38 1.26 -10.10
CA PHE A 193 -4.95 1.12 -9.79
C PHE A 193 -4.61 1.36 -8.32
N HIS A 194 -5.62 1.56 -7.46
CA HIS A 194 -5.41 1.82 -6.05
C HIS A 194 -4.97 0.54 -5.32
N PRO A 195 -3.93 0.55 -4.47
CA PRO A 195 -3.07 1.68 -4.11
C PRO A 195 -1.72 1.75 -4.87
N HIS A 196 -1.53 0.89 -5.88
CA HIS A 196 -0.25 0.71 -6.58
C HIS A 196 0.21 1.95 -7.38
N ILE A 197 -0.72 2.75 -7.90
CA ILE A 197 -0.41 3.99 -8.63
C ILE A 197 -1.03 5.18 -7.91
N LEU A 198 -0.21 6.20 -7.65
CA LEU A 198 -0.64 7.33 -6.84
C LEU A 198 -1.36 8.39 -7.68
N PHE A 199 -2.65 8.60 -7.43
CA PHE A 199 -3.42 9.63 -8.12
C PHE A 199 -3.56 10.87 -7.25
N TYR A 200 -3.21 12.01 -7.84
CA TYR A 200 -3.39 13.32 -7.24
C TYR A 200 -4.37 14.18 -8.05
N ALA A 201 -5.04 15.10 -7.39
CA ALA A 201 -5.81 16.12 -8.07
C ALA A 201 -5.66 17.48 -7.41
N THR A 202 -5.89 18.55 -8.16
CA THR A 202 -6.03 19.89 -7.60
C THR A 202 -7.25 20.59 -8.18
N PHE A 203 -7.91 21.39 -7.34
CA PHE A 203 -8.93 22.34 -7.78
C PHE A 203 -8.41 23.79 -7.71
N SER A 204 -7.17 23.98 -7.28
CA SER A 204 -6.55 25.27 -7.03
C SER A 204 -5.83 25.79 -8.28
N PRO A 205 -6.27 26.91 -8.89
CA PRO A 205 -5.57 27.51 -10.04
C PRO A 205 -4.11 27.89 -9.73
N LYS A 206 -3.79 28.12 -8.45
CA LYS A 206 -2.43 28.44 -8.01
C LYS A 206 -1.53 27.21 -8.03
N VAL A 207 -2.03 26.06 -7.58
CA VAL A 207 -1.31 24.78 -7.63
C VAL A 207 -1.15 24.34 -9.07
N ALA A 208 -2.23 24.36 -9.86
CA ALA A 208 -2.20 24.03 -11.28
C ALA A 208 -1.14 24.86 -12.04
N LYS A 209 -1.08 26.17 -11.80
CA LYS A 209 -0.05 27.04 -12.39
C LYS A 209 1.37 26.66 -11.97
N ALA A 210 1.58 26.13 -10.77
CA ALA A 210 2.89 25.70 -10.29
C ALA A 210 3.32 24.32 -10.82
N LEU A 211 2.37 23.57 -11.39
CA LEU A 211 2.57 22.32 -12.13
C LEU A 211 2.52 22.53 -13.66
N ASP A 212 2.23 23.75 -14.13
CA ASP A 212 1.95 24.08 -15.55
C ASP A 212 0.73 23.37 -16.16
N LEU A 213 -0.20 22.91 -15.33
CA LEU A 213 -1.43 22.23 -15.75
C LEU A 213 -2.50 23.19 -16.27
N LYS A 214 -3.15 22.81 -17.37
CA LYS A 214 -4.39 23.42 -17.87
C LYS A 214 -5.61 22.70 -17.31
N LEU A 215 -6.78 23.36 -17.37
CA LEU A 215 -8.03 22.74 -16.92
C LEU A 215 -8.31 21.43 -17.68
N ASN A 216 -8.66 20.39 -16.92
CA ASN A 216 -8.87 19.00 -17.35
C ASN A 216 -7.64 18.35 -18.00
N GLU A 217 -6.44 18.85 -17.71
CA GLU A 217 -5.18 18.20 -18.08
C GLU A 217 -4.76 17.26 -16.95
N VAL A 218 -4.22 16.11 -17.34
CA VAL A 218 -3.62 15.12 -16.46
C VAL A 218 -2.19 14.90 -16.93
N ASP A 219 -1.27 15.00 -15.98
CA ASP A 219 0.15 14.71 -16.19
C ASP A 219 0.47 13.36 -15.53
N PHE A 220 1.18 12.50 -16.26
CA PHE A 220 1.71 11.22 -15.79
C PHE A 220 3.21 11.37 -15.53
N TYR A 221 3.66 10.98 -14.34
CA TYR A 221 5.07 10.96 -13.97
C TYR A 221 5.53 9.52 -13.87
N GLU A 222 6.45 9.15 -14.75
CA GLU A 222 7.24 7.92 -14.61
C GLU A 222 8.23 8.09 -13.43
N PRO A 223 8.45 7.04 -12.62
CA PRO A 223 9.48 7.03 -11.58
C PRO A 223 10.83 7.53 -12.08
N PHE A 224 11.49 8.31 -11.24
CA PHE A 224 12.81 8.91 -11.47
C PHE A 224 12.91 9.87 -12.66
N MET A 225 11.77 10.27 -13.26
CA MET A 225 11.72 11.27 -14.34
C MET A 225 11.26 12.63 -13.83
N ASP A 226 12.01 13.68 -14.17
CA ASP A 226 11.71 15.06 -13.78
C ASP A 226 10.50 15.65 -14.52
N GLU A 227 10.36 15.31 -15.81
CA GLU A 227 9.34 15.86 -16.70
C GLU A 227 8.18 14.88 -16.88
N PRO A 228 6.91 15.32 -16.73
CA PRO A 228 5.77 14.46 -16.96
C PRO A 228 5.47 14.27 -18.44
N VAL A 229 4.72 13.22 -18.74
CA VAL A 229 4.01 13.04 -20.00
C VAL A 229 2.56 13.51 -19.83
N VAL A 230 2.16 14.52 -20.60
CA VAL A 230 0.75 14.96 -20.64
C VAL A 230 -0.08 13.86 -21.31
N VAL A 231 -1.10 13.35 -20.61
CA VAL A 231 -2.01 12.35 -21.18
C VAL A 231 -2.69 12.94 -22.43
N PRO A 232 -2.60 12.30 -23.60
CA PRO A 232 -3.12 12.86 -24.84
C PRO A 232 -4.66 12.76 -24.91
N GLY A 233 -5.29 13.70 -25.63
CA GLY A 233 -6.69 13.53 -26.06
C GLY A 233 -7.79 14.11 -25.17
N LYS A 234 -7.47 14.98 -24.19
CA LYS A 234 -8.48 15.56 -23.28
C LYS A 234 -9.71 16.18 -23.97
N PRO A 235 -10.91 16.12 -23.34
CA PRO A 235 -11.21 15.50 -22.05
C PRO A 235 -11.17 13.97 -22.10
N TYR A 236 -10.78 13.35 -21.00
CA TYR A 236 -10.62 11.90 -20.89
C TYR A 236 -11.87 11.23 -20.34
N SER A 237 -12.15 10.03 -20.82
CA SER A 237 -12.96 9.03 -20.11
C SER A 237 -12.07 8.15 -19.22
N GLU A 238 -12.67 7.50 -18.23
CA GLU A 238 -12.05 6.49 -17.37
C GLU A 238 -11.22 5.49 -18.20
N LYS A 239 -11.83 4.86 -19.21
CA LYS A 239 -11.17 3.91 -20.12
C LYS A 239 -9.98 4.45 -20.88
N GLU A 240 -9.96 5.74 -21.21
CA GLU A 240 -8.83 6.36 -21.89
C GLU A 240 -7.67 6.59 -20.92
N LEU A 241 -7.95 6.88 -19.65
CA LEU A 241 -6.95 7.00 -18.59
C LEU A 241 -6.36 5.64 -18.25
N VAL A 242 -7.22 4.65 -17.95
CA VAL A 242 -6.81 3.26 -17.65
C VAL A 242 -5.90 2.73 -18.74
N LYS A 243 -6.35 2.79 -19.99
CA LYS A 243 -5.55 2.32 -21.12
C LYS A 243 -4.21 3.05 -21.23
N PHE A 244 -4.18 4.36 -21.03
CA PHE A 244 -2.93 5.11 -21.10
C PHE A 244 -1.96 4.65 -20.01
N ILE A 245 -2.46 4.40 -18.80
CA ILE A 245 -1.64 3.95 -17.68
C ILE A 245 -1.12 2.54 -17.93
N GLU A 246 -1.97 1.59 -18.34
CA GLU A 246 -1.56 0.23 -18.74
C GLU A 246 -0.50 0.24 -19.87
N ASP A 247 -0.60 1.17 -20.82
CA ASP A 247 0.40 1.29 -21.90
C ASP A 247 1.77 1.84 -21.39
N HIS A 248 1.85 2.33 -20.14
CA HIS A 248 3.03 2.98 -19.52
C HIS A 248 3.36 2.47 -18.09
N ASP A 249 2.73 1.40 -17.62
CA ASP A 249 2.85 0.85 -16.26
C ASP A 249 4.17 0.11 -15.99
N ARG A 250 5.01 -0.04 -17.02
CA ARG A 250 6.38 -0.57 -16.95
C ARG A 250 7.42 0.55 -17.10
N PRO A 251 7.75 1.30 -16.02
CA PRO A 251 8.82 2.30 -16.02
C PRO A 251 10.19 1.77 -16.43
N THR A 252 11.02 2.69 -16.94
CA THR A 252 12.42 2.45 -17.34
C THR A 252 13.29 2.05 -16.14
N LEU A 253 13.06 2.68 -14.99
CA LEU A 253 13.69 2.34 -13.72
C LEU A 253 12.58 2.16 -12.67
N ARG A 254 12.56 1.00 -12.02
CA ARG A 254 11.61 0.66 -10.96
C ARG A 254 12.39 0.26 -9.72
N LYS A 255 11.96 0.75 -8.55
CA LYS A 255 12.55 0.33 -7.28
C LYS A 255 11.84 -0.94 -6.82
N LEU A 256 12.61 -1.96 -6.49
CA LEU A 256 12.07 -3.15 -5.85
C LEU A 256 11.74 -2.81 -4.39
N GLN A 257 10.46 -2.81 -4.03
CA GLN A 257 9.97 -2.53 -2.68
C GLN A 257 9.30 -3.78 -2.08
N PRO A 258 9.17 -3.86 -0.75
CA PRO A 258 8.53 -5.01 -0.12
C PRO A 258 7.12 -5.30 -0.66
N HIS A 259 6.30 -4.27 -0.88
CA HIS A 259 4.90 -4.43 -1.29
C HIS A 259 4.68 -4.77 -2.78
N ASN A 260 5.70 -4.69 -3.64
CA ASN A 260 5.58 -4.95 -5.11
C ASN A 260 6.66 -5.90 -5.65
N MET A 261 7.37 -6.62 -4.76
CA MET A 261 8.56 -7.35 -5.18
C MET A 261 8.28 -8.49 -6.15
N TYR A 262 7.14 -9.19 -6.01
CA TYR A 262 6.81 -10.32 -6.88
C TYR A 262 6.28 -9.81 -8.22
N GLU A 263 5.43 -8.79 -8.21
CA GLU A 263 4.97 -8.08 -9.42
C GLU A 263 6.15 -7.69 -10.32
N ILE A 264 7.14 -6.98 -9.77
CA ILE A 264 8.32 -6.54 -10.54
C ILE A 264 9.18 -7.72 -10.99
N TRP A 265 9.32 -8.75 -10.15
CA TRP A 265 10.20 -9.88 -10.43
C TRP A 265 9.64 -10.82 -11.50
N GLU A 266 8.32 -10.98 -11.56
CA GLU A 266 7.64 -11.80 -12.56
C GLU A 266 7.49 -11.06 -13.90
N ASP A 267 7.53 -9.73 -13.88
CA ASP A 267 7.45 -8.86 -15.05
C ASP A 267 8.79 -8.75 -15.82
N ASP A 268 9.32 -9.87 -16.29
CA ASP A 268 10.60 -9.94 -17.01
C ASP A 268 10.55 -9.39 -18.46
N VAL A 269 11.74 -9.16 -19.04
CA VAL A 269 11.90 -8.84 -20.47
C VAL A 269 12.61 -10.01 -21.14
N ASP A 270 11.87 -10.82 -21.88
CA ASP A 270 12.40 -11.99 -22.62
C ASP A 270 13.16 -13.00 -21.71
N GLY A 271 12.73 -13.14 -20.46
CA GLY A 271 13.31 -14.00 -19.42
C GLY A 271 14.48 -13.37 -18.65
N GLU A 272 14.74 -12.07 -18.83
CA GLU A 272 15.88 -11.36 -18.24
C GLU A 272 15.48 -10.09 -17.48
N HIS A 273 16.26 -9.76 -16.45
CA HIS A 273 16.18 -8.53 -15.66
C HIS A 273 17.53 -7.80 -15.65
N ILE A 274 17.51 -6.48 -15.80
CA ILE A 274 18.69 -5.63 -15.56
C ILE A 274 18.60 -5.11 -14.14
N ILE A 275 19.44 -5.63 -13.24
CA ILE A 275 19.39 -5.32 -11.81
C ILE A 275 20.57 -4.44 -11.41
N ALA A 276 20.27 -3.30 -10.77
CA ALA A 276 21.27 -2.42 -10.17
C ALA A 276 21.13 -2.43 -8.64
N PHE A 277 22.22 -2.74 -7.95
CA PHE A 277 22.30 -2.63 -6.49
C PHE A 277 22.96 -1.32 -6.10
N ALA A 278 22.24 -0.48 -5.36
CA ALA A 278 22.75 0.77 -4.82
C ALA A 278 22.16 0.99 -3.42
N GLU A 279 22.99 1.44 -2.47
CA GLU A 279 22.53 1.90 -1.17
C GLU A 279 22.36 3.43 -1.24
N GLU A 280 21.13 3.91 -1.18
CA GLU A 280 20.81 5.35 -1.31
C GLU A 280 21.53 6.20 -0.24
N SER A 281 21.71 5.66 0.97
CA SER A 281 22.42 6.32 2.07
C SER A 281 23.93 6.35 1.92
N ASP A 282 24.52 5.52 1.05
CA ASP A 282 25.96 5.57 0.78
C ASP A 282 26.23 6.62 -0.32
N PRO A 283 26.87 7.77 0.01
CA PRO A 283 27.19 8.80 -0.97
C PRO A 283 28.22 8.34 -2.02
N GLY A 284 28.71 7.09 -1.95
CA GLY A 284 29.52 6.47 -2.98
C GLY A 284 30.88 7.15 -3.13
N LYS A 285 31.89 6.71 -2.37
CA LYS A 285 33.26 6.80 -2.90
C LYS A 285 33.39 5.75 -3.99
N GLY A 286 33.06 6.14 -5.23
CA GLY A 286 33.01 5.27 -6.40
C GLY A 286 34.18 4.30 -6.48
N ILE A 287 33.84 3.02 -6.54
CA ILE A 287 34.68 2.00 -7.16
C ILE A 287 33.75 1.22 -8.07
N LEU A 288 33.64 1.68 -9.32
CA LEU A 288 33.23 0.83 -10.43
C LEU A 288 34.29 -0.26 -10.54
N ASN A 289 34.01 -1.45 -10.00
CA ASN A 289 34.70 -2.65 -10.46
C ASN A 289 33.80 -3.23 -11.56
N GLU A 290 34.25 -3.11 -12.81
CA GLU A 290 33.76 -3.93 -13.91
C GLU A 290 33.93 -5.40 -13.52
N VAL A 291 32.83 -6.17 -13.56
CA VAL A 291 32.85 -7.64 -13.54
C VAL A 291 32.62 -8.14 -14.95
#